data_AF-A0A7W9XLG5-F1
#
_entry.id   AF-A0A7W9XLG5-F1
#
_cell.length_a   1.000
_cell.length_b   1.000
_cell.length_c   1.000
_cell.angle_alpha   90.00
_cell.angle_beta   90.00
_cell.angle_gamma   90.00
#
_symmetry.space_group_name_H-M   'P 1'
#
loop_
_entity.id
_entity.type
_entity.pdbx_description
1 polymer ?
#
loop_
_entity_poly.entity_id
_entity_poly.type
_entity_poly.pdbx_seq_one_letter_code
_entity_poly.pdbx_strand_id
1 'polypeptide(L)'
;MLNFLKKLSTEVDIKLTDERNKIASSLIGKQYHLNQYMIDFESHRDGFIDGILSIRNTENYRIKTFFNVYIFRDAVFIAVYTLDLMKIIDVPSEKFVAELSKLILQ
;
A
#
# COMPACT_ATOMS: atom_id res chain seq x y z
N MET A 1 10.30 -9.47 -9.65
CA MET A 1 10.14 -8.00 -9.76
C MET A 1 9.71 -7.56 -11.16
N LEU A 2 10.54 -7.65 -12.21
CA LEU A 2 10.14 -7.17 -13.56
C LEU A 2 8.93 -7.91 -14.18
N ASN A 3 8.79 -9.22 -13.91
CA ASN A 3 7.65 -10.05 -14.33
C ASN A 3 6.41 -9.95 -13.40
N PHE A 4 6.55 -9.34 -12.24
CA PHE A 4 5.44 -9.12 -11.30
C PHE A 4 4.62 -7.89 -11.74
N LEU A 5 5.32 -6.82 -12.15
CA LEU A 5 4.76 -5.59 -12.71
C LEU A 5 4.07 -5.76 -14.08
N LYS A 6 4.40 -6.81 -14.83
CA LYS A 6 3.80 -7.10 -16.15
C LYS A 6 2.53 -7.99 -16.06
N LYS A 7 2.28 -8.61 -14.89
CA LYS A 7 1.16 -9.52 -14.61
C LYS A 7 -0.07 -8.83 -13.99
N LEU A 8 0.07 -7.60 -13.50
CA LEU A 8 -0.99 -6.82 -12.87
C LEU A 8 -1.82 -5.98 -13.87
N SER A 9 -1.52 -6.10 -15.17
CA SER A 9 -1.95 -5.17 -16.20
C SER A 9 -2.61 -5.80 -17.43
N THR A 10 -3.22 -6.99 -17.35
CA THR A 10 -3.85 -7.61 -18.55
C THR A 10 -5.33 -7.95 -18.44
N GLU A 11 -6.06 -7.44 -17.44
CA GLU A 11 -7.52 -7.48 -17.48
C GLU A 11 -8.07 -6.05 -17.46
N VAL A 12 -8.64 -5.66 -18.60
CA VAL A 12 -9.31 -4.38 -18.82
C VAL A 12 -10.71 -4.45 -18.19
N ASP A 13 -10.79 -4.73 -16.89
CA ASP A 13 -12.00 -4.46 -16.14
C ASP A 13 -11.95 -3.01 -15.66
N ILE A 14 -12.78 -2.18 -16.31
CA ILE A 14 -12.88 -0.75 -16.04
C ILE A 14 -13.31 -0.52 -14.58
N LYS A 15 -14.20 -1.34 -14.03
CA LYS A 15 -14.66 -1.18 -12.64
C LYS A 15 -13.53 -1.42 -11.66
N LEU A 16 -12.78 -2.51 -11.83
CA LEU A 16 -11.65 -2.83 -10.96
C LEU A 16 -10.53 -1.79 -11.10
N THR A 17 -10.31 -1.27 -12.30
CA THR A 17 -9.35 -0.17 -12.54
C THR A 17 -9.76 1.10 -11.80
N ASP A 18 -11.04 1.48 -11.87
CA ASP A 18 -11.58 2.64 -11.16
C ASP A 18 -11.53 2.47 -9.64
N GLU A 19 -11.88 1.29 -9.13
CA GLU A 19 -11.75 0.98 -7.71
C GLU A 19 -10.31 1.07 -7.23
N ARG A 20 -9.38 0.50 -8.00
CA ARG A 20 -7.94 0.54 -7.72
C ARG A 20 -7.43 1.99 -7.65
N ASN A 21 -7.82 2.84 -8.60
CA ASN A 21 -7.47 4.26 -8.59
C ASN A 21 -8.13 5.01 -7.41
N LYS A 22 -9.41 4.72 -7.12
CA LYS A 22 -10.14 5.28 -5.97
C LYS A 22 -9.47 4.92 -4.64
N ILE A 23 -9.02 3.67 -4.49
CA ILE A 23 -8.30 3.20 -3.30
C ILE A 23 -6.99 3.97 -3.15
N ALA A 24 -6.20 4.10 -4.24
CA ALA A 24 -4.98 4.89 -4.21
C ALA A 24 -5.25 6.34 -3.77
N SER A 25 -6.23 7.02 -4.36
CA SER A 25 -6.64 8.37 -3.96
C SER A 25 -7.17 8.45 -2.53
N SER A 26 -7.75 7.36 -2.00
CA SER A 26 -8.23 7.32 -0.62
C SER A 26 -7.12 7.18 0.41
N LEU A 27 -5.97 6.62 0.02
CA LEU A 27 -4.80 6.42 0.88
C LEU A 27 -3.84 7.60 0.81
N ILE A 28 -3.51 8.04 -0.41
CA ILE A 28 -2.53 9.08 -0.67
C ILE A 28 -2.99 10.42 -0.09
N GLY A 29 -2.07 11.15 0.53
CA GLY A 29 -2.35 12.48 1.09
C GLY A 29 -3.19 12.46 2.36
N LYS A 30 -3.51 11.28 2.89
CA LYS A 30 -4.09 11.12 4.22
C LYS A 30 -3.04 10.64 5.20
N GLN A 31 -3.20 11.10 6.42
CA GLN A 31 -2.42 10.67 7.57
C GLN A 31 -3.29 9.75 8.43
N TYR A 32 -2.76 8.58 8.74
CA TYR A 32 -3.43 7.59 9.58
C TYR A 32 -2.71 7.49 10.93
N HIS A 33 -3.48 7.57 12.00
CA HIS A 33 -2.95 7.47 13.37
C HIS A 33 -3.27 6.09 13.93
N LEU A 34 -2.22 5.32 14.26
CA LEU A 34 -2.29 4.02 14.91
C LEU A 34 -1.51 4.06 16.22
N ASN A 35 -2.20 4.34 17.33
CA ASN A 35 -1.58 4.54 18.65
C ASN A 35 -0.46 5.60 18.59
N GLN A 36 0.78 5.20 18.89
CA GLN A 36 1.97 6.06 18.83
C GLN A 36 2.57 6.21 17.42
N TYR A 37 1.98 5.55 16.42
CA TYR A 37 2.47 5.55 15.04
C TYR A 37 1.62 6.42 14.14
N MET A 38 2.29 7.13 13.25
CA MET A 38 1.70 7.96 12.22
C MET A 38 2.13 7.42 10.87
N ILE A 39 1.16 7.23 9.98
CA ILE A 39 1.33 6.54 8.72
C ILE A 39 0.93 7.47 7.59
N ASP A 40 1.90 7.76 6.73
CA ASP A 40 1.75 8.68 5.59
C ASP A 40 2.00 7.92 4.29
N PHE A 41 1.06 8.05 3.35
CA PHE A 41 1.17 7.47 2.00
C PHE A 41 1.49 8.56 0.99
N GLU A 42 2.64 8.42 0.33
CA GLU A 42 3.14 9.33 -0.69
C GLU A 42 3.16 8.59 -2.05
N SER A 43 2.62 9.22 -3.10
CA SER A 43 2.76 8.73 -4.48
C SER A 43 3.90 9.46 -5.17
N HIS A 44 4.63 8.75 -6.03
CA HIS A 44 5.72 9.32 -6.82
C HIS A 44 5.43 9.37 -8.33
N ARG A 45 4.30 8.82 -8.80
CA ARG A 45 3.92 8.85 -10.22
C ARG A 45 2.41 8.93 -10.40
N ASP A 46 1.98 9.73 -11.37
CA ASP A 46 0.60 9.75 -11.82
C ASP A 46 0.30 8.46 -12.62
N GLY A 47 -0.77 7.75 -12.26
CA GLY A 47 -1.30 6.61 -13.02
C GLY A 47 -0.64 5.25 -12.80
N PHE A 48 0.48 5.15 -12.09
CA PHE A 48 1.06 3.88 -11.61
C PHE A 48 0.84 3.76 -10.11
N ILE A 49 0.44 2.58 -9.63
CA ILE A 49 0.12 2.43 -8.21
C ILE A 49 1.25 1.78 -7.46
N ASP A 50 2.32 2.53 -7.32
CA ASP A 50 3.40 2.29 -6.40
C ASP A 50 3.75 3.60 -5.71
N GLY A 51 4.07 3.52 -4.42
CA GLY A 51 4.35 4.70 -3.61
C GLY A 51 5.21 4.37 -2.41
N ILE A 52 5.52 5.40 -1.62
CA ILE A 52 6.22 5.24 -0.36
C ILE A 52 5.21 5.32 0.78
N LEU A 53 5.32 4.34 1.67
CA LEU A 53 4.70 4.32 2.97
C LEU A 53 5.74 4.75 4.00
N SER A 54 5.45 5.83 4.73
CA SER A 54 6.26 6.29 5.85
C SER A 54 5.54 5.99 7.16
N ILE A 55 6.21 5.29 8.07
CA ILE A 55 5.70 5.01 9.41
C ILE A 55 6.62 5.74 10.40
N ARG A 56 6.05 6.59 11.25
CA ARG A 56 6.78 7.38 12.24
C ARG A 56 6.25 7.11 13.64
N ASN A 57 7.12 6.85 14.63
CA ASN A 57 6.70 6.80 16.03
C ASN A 57 6.92 8.15 16.75
N THR A 58 6.41 8.27 17.98
CA THR A 58 6.57 9.46 18.85
C THR A 58 8.02 9.76 19.25
N GLU A 59 8.93 8.79 19.12
CA GLU A 59 10.37 8.92 19.40
C GLU A 59 11.20 9.22 18.14
N ASN A 60 10.54 9.61 17.05
CA ASN A 60 11.15 9.99 15.77
C ASN A 60 11.82 8.85 14.97
N TYR A 61 11.58 7.58 15.32
CA TYR A 61 11.93 6.46 14.44
C TYR A 61 11.06 6.48 13.19
N ARG A 62 11.69 6.38 12.01
CA ARG A 62 11.01 6.39 10.71
C ARG A 62 11.37 5.16 9.89
N ILE A 63 10.37 4.37 9.54
CA ILE A 63 10.49 3.28 8.57
C ILE A 63 9.94 3.78 7.23
N LYS A 64 10.68 3.59 6.15
CA LYS A 64 10.22 3.84 4.77
C LYS A 64 10.09 2.53 4.03
N THR A 65 8.95 2.31 3.39
CA THR A 65 8.65 1.09 2.65
C THR A 65 7.99 1.47 1.33
N PHE A 66 8.04 0.58 0.36
CA PHE A 66 7.20 0.72 -0.82
C PHE A 66 5.83 0.11 -0.55
N PHE A 67 4.79 0.67 -1.16
CA PHE A 67 3.51 -0.01 -1.28
C PHE A 67 3.07 -0.03 -2.75
N ASN A 68 2.20 -0.97 -3.10
CA ASN A 68 1.61 -1.09 -4.42
C ASN A 68 0.15 -1.51 -4.29
N VAL A 69 -0.73 -1.00 -5.16
CA VAL A 69 -2.12 -1.47 -5.23
C VAL A 69 -2.30 -2.20 -6.54
N TYR A 70 -2.92 -3.37 -6.48
CA TYR A 70 -3.06 -4.24 -7.63
C TYR A 70 -4.36 -5.04 -7.60
N ILE A 71 -4.68 -5.65 -8.74
CA ILE A 71 -5.89 -6.46 -8.90
C ILE A 71 -5.47 -7.92 -8.96
N PHE A 72 -6.15 -8.77 -8.18
CA PHE A 72 -6.00 -10.21 -8.25
C PHE A 72 -7.36 -10.87 -8.26
N ARG A 73 -7.69 -11.50 -9.39
CA ARG A 73 -9.04 -11.98 -9.68
C ARG A 73 -10.00 -10.78 -9.60
N ASP A 74 -11.08 -10.90 -8.85
CA ASP A 74 -12.13 -9.88 -8.73
C ASP A 74 -11.96 -8.99 -7.49
N ALA A 75 -10.74 -8.81 -6.98
CA ALA A 75 -10.48 -8.04 -5.76
C ALA A 75 -9.26 -7.13 -5.89
N VAL A 76 -9.33 -5.98 -5.22
CA VAL A 76 -8.24 -5.00 -5.12
C VAL A 76 -7.44 -5.23 -3.85
N PHE A 77 -6.14 -5.41 -4.02
CA PHE A 77 -5.17 -5.69 -2.98
C PHE A 77 -4.15 -4.58 -2.83
N ILE A 78 -3.62 -4.43 -1.63
CA ILE A 78 -2.52 -3.52 -1.31
C ILE A 78 -1.36 -4.34 -0.77
N ALA A 79 -0.22 -4.25 -1.45
CA ALA A 79 1.03 -4.88 -1.05
C ALA A 79 2.02 -3.88 -0.46
N VAL A 80 2.79 -4.30 0.54
CA VAL A 80 3.88 -3.51 1.14
C VAL A 80 5.20 -4.26 1.03
N TYR A 81 6.25 -3.55 0.59
CA TYR A 81 7.61 -4.04 0.46
C TYR A 81 8.54 -3.16 1.30
N THR A 82 8.96 -3.66 2.44
CA THR A 82 10.01 -3.04 3.26
C THR A 82 11.38 -3.40 2.68
N LEU A 83 12.25 -2.41 2.43
CA LEU A 83 13.64 -2.68 2.05
C LEU A 83 14.44 -3.28 3.22
N ASP A 84 14.08 -2.91 4.45
CA ASP A 84 14.83 -3.26 5.68
C ASP A 84 14.20 -4.41 6.48
N LEU A 85 12.99 -4.89 6.11
CA LEU A 85 12.30 -5.98 6.79
C LEU A 85 11.91 -7.06 5.77
N MET A 86 12.13 -8.32 6.11
CA MET A 86 11.98 -9.49 5.22
C MET A 86 10.52 -9.85 4.86
N LYS A 87 9.56 -8.94 4.98
CA LYS A 87 8.12 -9.28 4.95
C LYS A 87 7.36 -8.50 3.89
N ILE A 88 6.65 -9.25 3.04
CA ILE A 88 5.66 -8.72 2.10
C ILE A 88 4.29 -8.92 2.76
N ILE A 89 3.53 -7.85 2.91
CA ILE A 89 2.09 -7.94 3.22
C ILE A 89 1.34 -7.84 1.92
N ASP A 90 0.29 -8.63 1.78
CA ASP A 90 -0.66 -8.51 0.69
C ASP A 90 -2.07 -8.83 1.21
N VAL A 91 -2.97 -7.84 1.19
CA VAL A 91 -4.30 -7.95 1.79
C VAL A 91 -5.34 -7.11 1.03
N PRO A 92 -6.63 -7.46 1.11
CA PRO A 92 -7.71 -6.65 0.54
C PRO A 92 -7.67 -5.23 1.10
N SER A 93 -7.98 -4.25 0.24
CA SER A 93 -7.89 -2.83 0.58
C SER A 93 -8.66 -2.43 1.84
N GLU A 94 -9.86 -2.99 2.03
CA GLU A 94 -10.74 -2.72 3.19
C GLU A 94 -10.12 -3.13 4.54
N LYS A 95 -9.18 -4.09 4.54
CA LYS A 95 -8.52 -4.60 5.76
C LYS A 95 -7.12 -4.05 5.95
N PHE A 96 -6.61 -3.30 4.98
CA PHE A 96 -5.18 -3.02 4.87
C PHE A 96 -4.60 -2.30 6.08
N VAL A 97 -5.22 -1.23 6.55
CA VAL A 97 -4.73 -0.47 7.72
C VAL A 97 -4.72 -1.33 8.99
N ALA A 98 -5.73 -2.19 9.17
CA ALA A 98 -5.79 -3.10 10.31
C ALA A 98 -4.66 -4.15 10.26
N GLU A 99 -4.35 -4.69 9.09
CA GLU A 99 -3.26 -5.66 8.91
C GLU A 99 -1.88 -5.00 9.07
N LEU A 100 -1.73 -3.75 8.61
CA LEU A 100 -0.52 -2.96 8.84
C LEU A 100 -0.27 -2.73 10.34
N SER A 101 -1.33 -2.49 11.13
CA SER A 101 -1.21 -2.34 12.59
C SER A 101 -0.58 -3.56 13.27
N LYS A 102 -0.89 -4.77 12.79
CA LYS A 102 -0.35 -6.01 13.35
C LYS A 102 1.14 -6.18 13.07
N LEU A 103 1.64 -5.64 11.96
CA LEU A 103 3.09 -5.66 11.69
C LEU A 103 3.86 -4.73 12.60
N ILE A 104 3.32 -3.54 12.85
CA ILE A 104 4.04 -2.49 13.59
C ILE A 104 4.15 -2.85 15.08
N LEU A 105 3.23 -3.67 15.60
CA LEU A 105 3.19 -4.13 16.99
C LEU A 105 3.95 -5.45 17.26
N GLN A 106 4.55 -6.05 16.24
CA GLN A 106 5.38 -7.27 16.34
C GLN A 106 6.86 -6.91 16.45
#